data_AF-A0A938LVM2-F1
#
_entry.id   AF-A0A938LVM2-F1
#
_cell.length_a   1.000
_cell.length_b   1.000
_cell.length_c   1.000
_cell.angle_alpha   90.00
_cell.angle_beta   90.00
_cell.angle_gamma   90.00
#
_symmetry.space_group_name_H-M   'P 1'
#
loop_
_entity.id
_entity.type
_entity.pdbx_description
1 polymer ?
#
loop_
_entity_poly.entity_id
_entity_poly.type
_entity_poly.pdbx_seq_one_letter_code
_entity_poly.pdbx_strand_id
1 'polypeptide(L)'
;MAKKTVADVDVKGKKVLMRVDFNVPQDDEGRITSDDRIVKALPTIKNVLDRGGALILMSHLGRPEGARDDAYTLQPVAQRLSELLGKKVVFANDCVGPDAKAKAKALKPGDVLLLENLRFYKEEVIKDKAAKDDPKLREAKDKFAKELAAMADVYVDDAFGTAHRDNASMYTVPAVMEGKPRVAGFLVEKELTFLGDTVRNPQRPFVAILGGAKVSDKLGVIENLIPKVNRIIIGGAMAYTFLKARGKAVGNSRVEDDFMDKALQLLDQATSVGC
;
A
#
# COMPACT_ATOMS: atom_id res chain seq x y z
N MET A 1 6.79 11.21 -15.29
CA MET A 1 5.95 10.56 -16.31
C MET A 1 4.75 9.98 -15.63
N ALA A 2 3.54 10.34 -16.08
CA ALA A 2 2.32 9.70 -15.64
C ALA A 2 2.45 8.19 -15.87
N LYS A 3 2.15 7.40 -14.83
CA LYS A 3 2.09 5.94 -14.96
C LYS A 3 0.79 5.59 -15.67
N LYS A 4 0.82 4.57 -16.53
CA LYS A 4 -0.42 4.01 -17.09
C LYS A 4 -1.29 3.48 -15.97
N THR A 5 -2.59 3.62 -16.14
CA THR A 5 -3.61 3.22 -15.18
C THR A 5 -4.46 2.07 -15.72
N VAL A 6 -5.33 1.53 -14.87
CA VAL A 6 -6.35 0.55 -15.26
C VAL A 6 -7.24 1.05 -16.41
N ALA A 7 -7.43 2.36 -16.54
CA ALA A 7 -8.22 2.95 -17.62
C ALA A 7 -7.54 2.83 -18.99
N ASP A 8 -6.21 2.72 -19.02
CA ASP A 8 -5.40 2.71 -20.24
C ASP A 8 -5.24 1.33 -20.88
N VAL A 9 -5.83 0.28 -20.28
CA VAL A 9 -5.68 -1.11 -20.73
C VAL A 9 -7.02 -1.75 -20.96
N ASP A 10 -7.15 -2.55 -22.03
CA ASP A 10 -8.35 -3.34 -22.26
C ASP A 10 -8.43 -4.53 -21.29
N VAL A 11 -9.53 -4.62 -20.56
CA VAL A 11 -9.82 -5.65 -19.55
C VAL A 11 -10.97 -6.58 -19.98
N LYS A 12 -11.64 -6.32 -21.11
CA LYS A 12 -12.84 -7.07 -21.50
C LYS A 12 -12.50 -8.53 -21.78
N GLY A 13 -13.18 -9.45 -21.09
CA GLY A 13 -12.95 -10.88 -21.22
C GLY A 13 -11.63 -11.38 -20.61
N LYS A 14 -10.87 -10.50 -19.94
CA LYS A 14 -9.57 -10.84 -19.31
C LYS A 14 -9.70 -11.03 -17.82
N LYS A 15 -8.75 -11.76 -17.24
CA LYS A 15 -8.57 -11.87 -15.80
C LYS A 15 -7.55 -10.84 -15.33
N VAL A 16 -7.95 -10.01 -14.38
CA VAL A 16 -7.14 -8.93 -13.82
C VAL A 16 -6.72 -9.32 -12.41
N LEU A 17 -5.42 -9.53 -12.22
CA LEU A 17 -4.82 -9.70 -10.90
C LEU A 17 -4.57 -8.32 -10.30
N MET A 18 -5.27 -8.01 -9.22
CA MET A 18 -5.25 -6.68 -8.62
C MET A 18 -4.77 -6.76 -7.16
N ARG A 19 -3.68 -6.05 -6.87
CA ARG A 19 -3.12 -5.93 -5.52
C ARG A 19 -3.82 -4.77 -4.81
N VAL A 20 -4.51 -5.07 -3.71
CA VAL A 20 -5.29 -4.12 -2.91
C VAL A 20 -4.82 -4.07 -1.47
N ASP A 21 -4.90 -2.93 -0.80
CA ASP A 21 -4.65 -2.86 0.63
C ASP A 21 -5.92 -3.15 1.43
N PHE A 22 -6.20 -4.41 1.74
CA PHE A 22 -7.29 -4.79 2.66
C PHE A 22 -6.79 -5.13 4.07
N ASN A 23 -5.66 -4.58 4.50
CA ASN A 23 -5.21 -4.72 5.87
C ASN A 23 -6.02 -3.78 6.78
N VAL A 24 -7.27 -4.16 7.03
CA VAL A 24 -8.26 -3.43 7.82
C VAL A 24 -8.08 -3.69 9.32
N PRO A 25 -8.41 -2.74 10.21
CA PRO A 25 -8.43 -3.01 11.64
C PRO A 25 -9.59 -3.95 11.97
N GLN A 26 -9.34 -4.85 12.92
CA GLN A 26 -10.33 -5.77 13.47
C GLN A 26 -10.37 -5.65 15.00
N ASP A 27 -11.49 -5.99 15.59
CA ASP A 27 -11.58 -6.22 17.04
C ASP A 27 -11.10 -7.63 17.41
N ASP A 28 -11.11 -7.95 18.71
CA ASP A 28 -10.65 -9.24 19.25
C ASP A 28 -11.48 -10.44 18.76
N GLU A 29 -12.67 -10.18 18.20
CA GLU A 29 -13.58 -11.19 17.63
C GLU A 29 -13.38 -11.34 16.11
N GLY A 30 -12.42 -10.62 15.53
CA GLY A 30 -12.10 -10.65 14.10
C GLY A 30 -13.07 -9.84 13.24
N ARG A 31 -13.95 -9.01 13.83
CA ARG A 31 -14.88 -8.17 13.08
C ARG A 31 -14.18 -6.90 12.61
N ILE A 32 -14.45 -6.50 11.37
CA ILE A 32 -13.88 -5.28 10.79
C ILE A 32 -14.44 -4.05 11.50
N THR A 33 -13.56 -3.24 12.10
CA THR A 33 -13.95 -2.01 12.82
C THR A 33 -13.91 -0.77 11.93
N SER A 34 -13.21 -0.83 10.80
CA SER A 34 -13.24 0.19 9.74
C SER A 34 -12.98 -0.45 8.38
N ASP A 35 -13.87 -0.21 7.42
CA ASP A 35 -13.79 -0.72 6.05
C ASP A 35 -13.24 0.30 5.05
N ASP A 36 -12.70 1.43 5.52
CA ASP A 36 -12.19 2.54 4.69
C ASP A 36 -11.25 2.06 3.59
N ARG A 37 -10.39 1.08 3.89
CA ARG A 37 -9.45 0.55 2.91
C ARG A 37 -10.13 -0.28 1.82
N ILE A 38 -11.21 -0.99 2.16
CA ILE A 38 -12.03 -1.73 1.19
C ILE A 38 -12.75 -0.73 0.30
N VAL A 39 -13.38 0.28 0.89
CA VAL A 39 -14.09 1.35 0.17
C VAL A 39 -13.18 2.08 -0.81
N LYS A 40 -11.93 2.37 -0.43
CA LYS A 40 -10.95 3.06 -1.29
C LYS A 40 -10.55 2.26 -2.53
N ALA A 41 -10.65 0.93 -2.53
CA ALA A 41 -10.37 0.08 -3.70
C ALA A 41 -11.58 -0.07 -4.65
N LEU A 42 -12.80 0.25 -4.19
CA LEU A 42 -14.02 0.08 -4.97
C LEU A 42 -14.01 0.79 -6.33
N PRO A 43 -13.45 2.01 -6.50
CA PRO A 43 -13.41 2.67 -7.81
C PRO A 43 -12.68 1.84 -8.87
N THR A 44 -11.51 1.29 -8.54
CA THR A 44 -10.72 0.46 -9.46
C THR A 44 -11.41 -0.89 -9.70
N ILE A 45 -11.97 -1.50 -8.65
CA ILE A 45 -12.72 -2.76 -8.75
C ILE A 45 -13.91 -2.60 -9.72
N LYS A 46 -14.76 -1.60 -9.49
CA LYS A 46 -15.93 -1.33 -10.34
C LYS A 46 -15.53 -1.07 -11.79
N ASN A 47 -14.47 -0.29 -12.03
CA ASN A 47 -13.99 -0.03 -13.39
C ASN A 47 -13.67 -1.31 -14.16
N VAL A 48 -12.99 -2.28 -13.54
CA VAL A 48 -12.67 -3.56 -14.20
C VAL A 48 -13.95 -4.35 -14.50
N LEU A 49 -14.86 -4.42 -13.53
CA LEU A 49 -16.10 -5.18 -13.66
C LEU A 49 -17.04 -4.61 -14.72
N ASP A 50 -17.25 -3.28 -14.70
CA ASP A 50 -18.15 -2.57 -15.63
C ASP A 50 -17.66 -2.67 -17.08
N ARG A 51 -16.34 -2.89 -17.27
CA ARG A 51 -15.70 -3.06 -18.57
C ARG A 51 -15.59 -4.54 -18.99
N GLY A 52 -16.21 -5.45 -18.24
CA GLY A 52 -16.30 -6.87 -18.58
C GLY A 52 -15.04 -7.69 -18.26
N GLY A 53 -14.20 -7.23 -17.34
CA GLY A 53 -13.11 -8.03 -16.77
C GLY A 53 -13.57 -8.92 -15.62
N ALA A 54 -12.80 -9.98 -15.35
CA ALA A 54 -12.90 -10.76 -14.11
C ALA A 54 -11.78 -10.33 -13.15
N LEU A 55 -12.08 -10.20 -11.86
CA LEU A 55 -11.10 -9.77 -10.86
C LEU A 55 -10.59 -10.94 -10.02
N ILE A 56 -9.27 -10.95 -9.83
CA ILE A 56 -8.57 -11.74 -8.82
C ILE A 56 -7.89 -10.74 -7.89
N LEU A 57 -8.47 -10.54 -6.72
CA LEU A 57 -7.96 -9.64 -5.70
C LEU A 57 -6.97 -10.37 -4.79
N MET A 58 -5.88 -9.71 -4.46
CA MET A 58 -4.90 -10.22 -3.52
C MET A 58 -4.51 -9.14 -2.50
N SER A 59 -4.46 -9.53 -1.23
CA SER A 59 -4.12 -8.64 -0.12
C SER A 59 -3.33 -9.37 0.96
N HIS A 60 -2.86 -8.60 1.94
CA HIS A 60 -2.44 -9.11 3.23
C HIS A 60 -3.37 -8.61 4.33
N LEU A 61 -3.32 -9.29 5.47
CA LEU A 61 -3.91 -8.85 6.73
C LEU A 61 -2.92 -9.15 7.87
N GLY A 62 -2.66 -8.16 8.72
CA GLY A 62 -1.72 -8.29 9.83
C GLY A 62 -0.34 -8.81 9.44
N ARG A 63 0.27 -9.60 10.32
CA ARG A 63 1.64 -10.14 10.18
C ARG A 63 1.73 -11.59 10.69
N PRO A 64 1.10 -12.56 10.01
CA PRO A 64 1.09 -13.97 10.43
C PRO A 64 2.41 -14.73 10.17
N GLU A 65 3.52 -14.02 9.96
CA GLU A 65 4.89 -14.57 9.82
C GLU A 65 5.08 -15.76 8.86
N GLY A 66 4.25 -15.88 7.83
CA GLY A 66 4.35 -16.96 6.84
C GLY A 66 3.82 -18.30 7.32
N ALA A 67 2.93 -18.30 8.31
CA ALA A 67 2.13 -19.45 8.71
C ALA A 67 0.65 -19.09 8.66
N ARG A 68 -0.21 -20.09 8.44
CA ARG A 68 -1.66 -19.87 8.51
C ARG A 68 -2.07 -19.61 9.95
N ASP A 69 -2.82 -18.54 10.15
CA ASP A 69 -3.49 -18.18 11.40
C ASP A 69 -4.86 -17.62 11.03
N ASP A 70 -5.91 -18.31 11.47
CA ASP A 70 -7.29 -17.96 11.10
C ASP A 70 -7.71 -16.58 11.64
N ALA A 71 -7.03 -16.03 12.65
CA ALA A 71 -7.24 -14.64 13.09
C ALA A 71 -6.89 -13.62 11.99
N TYR A 72 -6.04 -13.99 11.03
CA TYR A 72 -5.61 -13.15 9.91
C TYR A 72 -6.17 -13.60 8.56
N THR A 73 -7.24 -14.41 8.53
CA THR A 73 -7.92 -14.76 7.28
C THR A 73 -8.59 -13.55 6.63
N LEU A 74 -8.63 -13.51 5.30
CA LEU A 74 -9.35 -12.49 4.53
C LEU A 74 -10.84 -12.81 4.33
N GLN A 75 -11.36 -13.89 4.92
CA GLN A 75 -12.77 -14.27 4.75
C GLN A 75 -13.76 -13.17 5.20
N PRO A 76 -13.60 -12.49 6.36
CA PRO A 76 -14.46 -11.35 6.74
C PRO A 76 -14.39 -10.19 5.73
N VAL A 77 -13.21 -9.98 5.13
CA VAL A 77 -13.02 -8.96 4.08
C VAL A 77 -13.80 -9.34 2.82
N ALA A 78 -13.79 -10.62 2.41
CA ALA A 78 -14.59 -11.09 1.26
C ALA A 78 -16.09 -10.86 1.49
N GLN A 79 -16.58 -11.13 2.71
CA GLN A 79 -17.97 -10.88 3.07
C GLN A 79 -18.29 -9.39 2.99
N ARG A 80 -17.49 -8.54 3.64
CA ARG A 80 -17.72 -7.09 3.62
C ARG A 80 -17.66 -6.51 2.20
N LEU A 81 -16.71 -6.97 1.39
CA LEU A 81 -16.62 -6.55 -0.01
C LEU A 81 -17.85 -7.00 -0.81
N SER A 82 -18.41 -8.18 -0.53
CA SER A 82 -19.64 -8.65 -1.17
C SER A 82 -20.83 -7.73 -0.88
N GLU A 83 -20.97 -7.30 0.39
CA GLU A 83 -22.00 -6.34 0.81
C GLU A 83 -21.85 -5.01 0.08
N LEU A 84 -20.63 -4.45 0.05
CA LEU A 84 -20.33 -3.16 -0.59
C LEU A 84 -20.53 -3.17 -2.12
N LEU A 85 -20.31 -4.32 -2.76
CA LEU A 85 -20.54 -4.49 -4.20
C LEU A 85 -21.97 -4.90 -4.55
N GLY A 86 -22.78 -5.31 -3.57
CA GLY A 86 -24.10 -5.89 -3.82
C GLY A 86 -24.04 -7.18 -4.64
N LYS A 87 -22.92 -7.91 -4.61
CA LYS A 87 -22.71 -9.14 -5.38
C LYS A 87 -21.77 -10.11 -4.67
N LYS A 88 -21.86 -11.39 -5.02
CA LYS A 88 -21.00 -12.42 -4.44
C LYS A 88 -19.54 -12.21 -4.82
N VAL A 89 -18.68 -12.11 -3.81
CA VAL A 89 -17.23 -12.29 -3.94
C VAL A 89 -16.91 -13.74 -3.61
N VAL A 90 -16.28 -14.45 -4.54
CA VAL A 90 -15.76 -15.80 -4.31
C VAL A 90 -14.51 -15.68 -3.44
N PHE A 91 -14.39 -16.49 -2.41
CA PHE A 91 -13.21 -16.55 -1.56
C PHE A 91 -12.43 -17.84 -1.83
N ALA A 92 -11.10 -17.76 -1.98
CA ALA A 92 -10.21 -18.93 -2.00
C ALA A 92 -9.55 -19.13 -0.64
N ASN A 93 -9.39 -20.39 -0.23
CA ASN A 93 -8.77 -20.78 1.04
C ASN A 93 -7.23 -20.84 0.96
N ASP A 94 -6.67 -20.57 -0.22
CA ASP A 94 -5.24 -20.50 -0.51
C ASP A 94 -4.97 -19.37 -1.54
N CYS A 95 -3.70 -19.05 -1.82
CA CYS A 95 -3.32 -18.05 -2.82
C CYS A 95 -2.90 -18.66 -4.16
N VAL A 96 -2.18 -19.79 -4.10
CA VAL A 96 -1.53 -20.44 -5.25
C VAL A 96 -1.79 -21.94 -5.29
N GLY A 97 -2.63 -22.45 -4.38
CA GLY A 97 -2.97 -23.85 -4.28
C GLY A 97 -4.09 -24.26 -5.24
N PRO A 98 -4.57 -25.51 -5.13
CA PRO A 98 -5.61 -26.03 -5.99
C PRO A 98 -6.92 -25.23 -5.94
N ASP A 99 -7.29 -24.70 -4.76
CA ASP A 99 -8.56 -23.98 -4.59
C ASP A 99 -8.54 -22.63 -5.32
N ALA A 100 -7.48 -21.82 -5.13
CA ALA A 100 -7.32 -20.57 -5.86
C ALA A 100 -7.27 -20.80 -7.38
N LYS A 101 -6.47 -21.76 -7.85
CA LYS A 101 -6.32 -22.06 -9.28
C LYS A 101 -7.64 -22.51 -9.91
N ALA A 102 -8.40 -23.38 -9.23
CA ALA A 102 -9.69 -23.84 -9.71
C ALA A 102 -10.72 -22.70 -9.78
N LYS A 103 -10.83 -21.90 -8.71
CA LYS A 103 -11.73 -20.74 -8.65
C LYS A 103 -11.37 -19.68 -9.68
N ALA A 104 -10.08 -19.35 -9.80
CA ALA A 104 -9.57 -18.42 -10.81
C ALA A 104 -9.87 -18.90 -12.23
N LYS A 105 -9.74 -20.21 -12.51
CA LYS A 105 -10.09 -20.79 -13.82
C LYS A 105 -11.57 -20.61 -14.14
N ALA A 106 -12.45 -20.79 -13.16
CA ALA A 106 -13.90 -20.74 -13.30
C ALA A 106 -14.50 -19.34 -13.41
N LEU A 107 -13.73 -18.28 -13.13
CA LEU A 107 -14.21 -16.89 -13.21
C LEU A 107 -14.71 -16.54 -14.61
N LYS A 108 -15.87 -15.89 -14.64
CA LYS A 108 -16.49 -15.27 -15.82
C LYS A 108 -16.35 -13.75 -15.75
N PRO A 109 -16.48 -13.03 -16.88
CA PRO A 109 -16.59 -11.58 -16.87
C PRO A 109 -17.57 -11.07 -15.81
N GLY A 110 -17.13 -10.11 -15.00
CA GLY A 110 -17.91 -9.58 -13.89
C GLY A 110 -17.75 -10.33 -12.55
N ASP A 111 -17.12 -11.50 -12.50
CA ASP A 111 -16.87 -12.20 -11.24
C ASP A 111 -15.69 -11.58 -10.47
N VAL A 112 -15.72 -11.74 -9.14
CA VAL A 112 -14.65 -11.31 -8.23
C VAL A 112 -14.22 -12.51 -7.39
N LEU A 113 -12.92 -12.81 -7.40
CA LEU A 113 -12.25 -13.72 -6.49
C LEU A 113 -11.38 -12.92 -5.52
N LEU A 114 -11.48 -13.17 -4.22
CA LEU A 114 -10.48 -12.76 -3.22
C LEU A 114 -9.65 -13.99 -2.84
N LEU A 115 -8.34 -13.90 -3.07
CA LEU A 115 -7.37 -14.89 -2.57
C LEU A 115 -7.24 -14.78 -1.04
N GLU A 116 -6.77 -15.84 -0.42
CA GLU A 116 -6.42 -15.82 1.01
C GLU A 116 -5.25 -14.84 1.27
N ASN A 117 -4.94 -14.59 2.54
CA ASN A 117 -3.87 -13.72 2.98
C ASN A 117 -2.50 -14.12 2.39
N LEU A 118 -1.94 -13.24 1.55
CA LEU A 118 -0.62 -13.42 0.93
C LEU A 118 0.49 -13.69 1.95
N ARG A 119 0.38 -13.15 3.17
CA ARG A 119 1.40 -13.31 4.23
C ARG A 119 1.32 -14.64 4.97
N PHE A 120 0.39 -15.54 4.63
CA PHE A 120 0.49 -16.95 5.03
C PHE A 120 1.60 -17.70 4.29
N TYR A 121 2.16 -17.11 3.24
CA TYR A 121 3.27 -17.65 2.47
C TYR A 121 4.55 -16.88 2.81
N LYS A 122 5.60 -17.59 3.22
CA LYS A 122 6.90 -16.97 3.54
C LYS A 122 7.50 -16.28 2.32
N GLU A 123 7.23 -16.85 1.15
CA GLU A 123 7.65 -16.39 -0.17
C GLU A 123 7.23 -14.94 -0.45
N GLU A 124 6.08 -14.50 0.07
CA GLU A 124 5.57 -13.14 -0.11
C GLU A 124 6.51 -12.07 0.49
N VAL A 125 7.19 -12.38 1.59
CA VAL A 125 7.98 -11.43 2.39
C VAL A 125 9.49 -11.64 2.26
N ILE A 126 9.95 -12.57 1.41
CA ILE A 126 11.37 -12.77 1.12
C ILE A 126 11.95 -11.46 0.59
N LYS A 127 12.98 -10.95 1.28
CA LYS A 127 13.69 -9.74 0.87
C LYS A 127 14.57 -9.99 -0.33
N ASP A 128 14.57 -9.09 -1.30
CA ASP A 128 15.44 -9.19 -2.48
C ASP A 128 16.92 -9.18 -2.10
N LYS A 129 17.28 -8.43 -1.06
CA LYS A 129 18.64 -8.46 -0.52
C LYS A 129 19.04 -9.86 -0.02
N ALA A 130 18.15 -10.54 0.70
CA ALA A 130 18.42 -11.90 1.18
C ALA A 130 18.43 -12.92 0.03
N ALA A 131 17.50 -12.78 -0.92
CA ALA A 131 17.42 -13.63 -2.11
C ALA A 131 18.59 -13.43 -3.09
N LYS A 132 19.29 -12.28 -3.04
CA LYS A 132 20.49 -12.05 -3.85
C LYS A 132 21.63 -13.00 -3.48
N ASP A 133 21.73 -13.34 -2.20
CA ASP A 133 22.83 -14.14 -1.64
C ASP A 133 22.44 -15.61 -1.44
N ASP A 134 21.15 -15.96 -1.58
CA ASP A 134 20.62 -17.32 -1.50
C ASP A 134 19.72 -17.67 -2.71
N PRO A 135 20.23 -18.48 -3.67
CA PRO A 135 19.47 -18.90 -4.84
C PRO A 135 18.15 -19.62 -4.53
N LYS A 136 18.07 -20.34 -3.40
CA LYS A 136 16.85 -21.07 -3.02
C LYS A 136 15.75 -20.10 -2.60
N LEU A 137 16.10 -19.03 -1.88
CA LEU A 137 15.15 -17.98 -1.52
C LEU A 137 14.66 -17.25 -2.77
N ARG A 138 15.55 -16.99 -3.73
CA ARG A 138 15.17 -16.40 -5.02
C ARG A 138 14.20 -17.28 -5.79
N GLU A 139 14.52 -18.57 -5.92
CA GLU A 139 13.68 -19.54 -6.61
C GLU A 139 12.30 -19.66 -5.97
N ALA A 140 12.22 -19.74 -4.63
CA ALA A 140 10.96 -19.82 -3.90
C ALA A 140 10.08 -18.59 -4.17
N LYS A 141 10.65 -17.38 -4.08
CA LYS A 141 9.94 -16.12 -4.34
C LYS A 141 9.46 -16.03 -5.80
N ASP A 142 10.33 -16.37 -6.75
CA ASP A 142 10.00 -16.32 -8.18
C ASP A 142 8.94 -17.37 -8.54
N LYS A 143 8.98 -18.56 -7.94
CA LYS A 143 7.96 -19.60 -8.14
C LYS A 143 6.60 -19.13 -7.64
N PHE A 144 6.52 -18.60 -6.42
CA PHE A 144 5.28 -18.07 -5.86
C PHE A 144 4.70 -16.94 -6.74
N ALA A 145 5.54 -16.01 -7.18
CA ALA A 145 5.13 -14.93 -8.07
C ALA A 145 4.63 -15.43 -9.43
N LYS A 146 5.29 -16.44 -10.03
CA LYS A 146 4.86 -17.07 -11.28
C LYS A 146 3.51 -17.75 -11.15
N GLU A 147 3.23 -18.40 -10.02
CA GLU A 147 1.93 -19.04 -9.79
C GLU A 147 0.79 -18.02 -9.69
N LEU A 148 1.01 -16.89 -9.01
CA LEU A 148 0.06 -15.77 -9.00
C LEU A 148 -0.15 -15.19 -10.41
N ALA A 149 0.95 -14.88 -11.11
CA ALA A 149 0.94 -14.31 -12.44
C ALA A 149 0.27 -15.20 -13.51
N ALA A 150 0.34 -16.52 -13.34
CA ALA A 150 -0.26 -17.48 -14.26
C ALA A 150 -1.79 -17.45 -14.26
N MET A 151 -2.43 -16.90 -13.22
CA MET A 151 -3.88 -16.83 -13.11
C MET A 151 -4.52 -15.66 -13.89
N ALA A 152 -3.72 -14.73 -14.41
CA ALA A 152 -4.22 -13.48 -14.97
C ALA A 152 -3.48 -12.98 -16.23
N ASP A 153 -4.16 -12.09 -16.94
CA ASP A 153 -3.69 -11.46 -18.17
C ASP A 153 -3.17 -10.04 -17.94
N VAL A 154 -3.65 -9.38 -16.88
CA VAL A 154 -3.34 -7.99 -16.51
C VAL A 154 -2.99 -7.93 -15.03
N TYR A 155 -1.97 -7.13 -14.69
CA TYR A 155 -1.65 -6.77 -13.30
C TYR A 155 -2.03 -5.32 -13.02
N VAL A 156 -2.71 -5.09 -11.88
CA VAL A 156 -3.06 -3.77 -11.37
C VAL A 156 -2.55 -3.62 -9.94
N ASP A 157 -1.71 -2.60 -9.68
CA ASP A 157 -1.34 -2.21 -8.33
C ASP A 157 -2.23 -1.07 -7.83
N ASP A 158 -3.06 -1.35 -6.84
CA ASP A 158 -3.93 -0.38 -6.17
C ASP A 158 -3.63 -0.31 -4.65
N ALA A 159 -2.41 -0.69 -4.24
CA ALA A 159 -1.99 -0.80 -2.85
C ALA A 159 -0.77 0.09 -2.53
N PHE A 160 -0.93 1.41 -2.61
CA PHE A 160 0.15 2.38 -2.38
C PHE A 160 0.87 2.19 -1.03
N GLY A 161 0.12 1.85 0.02
CA GLY A 161 0.66 1.60 1.36
C GLY A 161 1.70 0.48 1.43
N THR A 162 1.75 -0.42 0.42
CA THR A 162 2.78 -1.47 0.30
C THR A 162 3.72 -1.29 -0.89
N ALA A 163 3.57 -0.25 -1.71
CA ALA A 163 4.40 0.04 -2.88
C ALA A 163 5.89 0.29 -2.56
N HIS A 164 6.21 0.65 -1.33
CA HIS A 164 7.60 0.81 -0.86
C HIS A 164 8.30 -0.52 -0.53
N ARG A 165 7.62 -1.66 -0.69
CA ARG A 165 8.14 -2.99 -0.31
C ARG A 165 8.47 -3.82 -1.54
N ASP A 166 9.53 -4.59 -1.41
CA ASP A 166 10.00 -5.61 -2.34
C ASP A 166 9.23 -6.93 -2.23
N ASN A 167 7.98 -6.91 -1.75
CA ASN A 167 7.17 -8.13 -1.60
C ASN A 167 6.91 -8.83 -2.94
N ALA A 168 6.71 -10.15 -2.93
CA ALA A 168 6.50 -10.92 -4.15
C ALA A 168 5.29 -10.39 -4.95
N SER A 169 4.15 -10.19 -4.28
CA SER A 169 2.93 -9.65 -4.88
C SER A 169 3.04 -8.21 -5.42
N MET A 170 3.98 -7.42 -4.89
CA MET A 170 4.16 -6.00 -5.23
C MET A 170 5.20 -5.78 -6.34
N TYR A 171 6.29 -6.56 -6.31
CA TYR A 171 7.46 -6.33 -7.16
C TYR A 171 7.73 -7.50 -8.10
N THR A 172 7.77 -8.73 -7.58
CA THR A 172 8.15 -9.90 -8.39
C THR A 172 7.04 -10.32 -9.35
N VAL A 173 5.77 -10.30 -8.94
CA VAL A 173 4.62 -10.59 -9.81
C VAL A 173 4.59 -9.68 -11.04
N PRO A 174 4.61 -8.33 -10.92
CA PRO A 174 4.68 -7.50 -12.10
C PRO A 174 5.98 -7.70 -12.88
N ALA A 175 7.12 -8.02 -12.26
CA ALA A 175 8.34 -8.31 -13.01
C ALA A 175 8.18 -9.55 -13.90
N VAL A 176 7.61 -10.66 -13.39
CA VAL A 176 7.41 -11.89 -14.19
C VAL A 176 6.25 -11.78 -15.19
N MET A 177 5.36 -10.80 -15.04
CA MET A 177 4.33 -10.46 -16.03
C MET A 177 4.84 -9.49 -17.11
N GLU A 178 6.15 -9.42 -17.33
CA GLU A 178 6.72 -8.69 -18.47
C GLU A 178 6.09 -9.16 -19.79
N GLY A 179 5.80 -8.20 -20.69
CA GLY A 179 5.04 -8.45 -21.92
C GLY A 179 3.51 -8.44 -21.74
N LYS A 180 3.00 -8.51 -20.50
CA LYS A 180 1.57 -8.28 -20.21
C LYS A 180 1.33 -6.84 -19.71
N PRO A 181 0.09 -6.31 -19.79
CA PRO A 181 -0.24 -5.02 -19.20
C PRO A 181 -0.05 -5.03 -17.67
N ARG A 182 0.68 -4.02 -17.17
CA ARG A 182 0.99 -3.81 -15.75
C ARG A 182 0.80 -2.33 -15.43
N VAL A 183 -0.20 -1.99 -14.64
CA VAL A 183 -0.67 -0.60 -14.48
C VAL A 183 -1.04 -0.27 -13.05
N ALA A 184 -1.17 1.02 -12.74
CA ALA A 184 -1.70 1.49 -11.46
C ALA A 184 -3.23 1.42 -11.44
N GLY A 185 -3.80 1.13 -10.28
CA GLY A 185 -5.21 1.43 -9.99
C GLY A 185 -5.39 2.90 -9.62
N PHE A 186 -6.65 3.32 -9.43
CA PHE A 186 -6.99 4.72 -9.19
C PHE A 186 -6.53 5.23 -7.82
N LEU A 187 -6.40 4.36 -6.81
CA LEU A 187 -5.86 4.73 -5.50
C LEU A 187 -4.38 5.09 -5.67
N VAL A 188 -3.61 4.20 -6.29
CA VAL A 188 -2.17 4.44 -6.52
C VAL A 188 -1.95 5.63 -7.45
N GLU A 189 -2.76 5.78 -8.51
CA GLU A 189 -2.73 6.97 -9.37
C GLU A 189 -2.90 8.25 -8.54
N LYS A 190 -3.96 8.33 -7.72
CA LYS A 190 -4.23 9.50 -6.89
C LYS A 190 -3.08 9.81 -5.93
N GLU A 191 -2.49 8.79 -5.30
CA GLU A 191 -1.33 8.97 -4.41
C GLU A 191 -0.10 9.47 -5.17
N LEU A 192 0.15 8.94 -6.38
CA LEU A 192 1.26 9.39 -7.24
C LEU A 192 1.05 10.83 -7.74
N THR A 193 -0.17 11.22 -8.11
CA THR A 193 -0.49 12.59 -8.50
C THR A 193 -0.34 13.55 -7.32
N PHE A 194 -0.81 13.16 -6.13
CA PHE A 194 -0.70 13.99 -4.94
C PHE A 194 0.76 14.14 -4.50
N LEU A 195 1.48 13.04 -4.28
CA LEU A 195 2.86 13.09 -3.79
C LEU A 195 3.86 13.52 -4.87
N GLY A 196 3.56 13.25 -6.14
CA GLY A 196 4.42 13.58 -7.27
C GLY A 196 4.24 15.02 -7.71
N ASP A 197 3.05 15.35 -8.22
CA ASP A 197 2.80 16.62 -8.90
C ASP A 197 2.45 17.73 -7.91
N THR A 198 1.59 17.43 -6.92
CA THR A 198 1.17 18.47 -5.94
C THR A 198 2.33 18.90 -5.07
N VAL A 199 3.22 17.99 -4.65
CA VAL A 199 4.40 18.38 -3.83
C VAL A 199 5.49 19.06 -4.68
N ARG A 200 5.63 18.69 -5.96
CA ARG A 200 6.67 19.25 -6.84
C ARG A 200 6.30 20.63 -7.40
N ASN A 201 5.03 20.83 -7.75
CA ASN A 201 4.51 22.10 -8.25
C ASN A 201 3.22 22.48 -7.50
N PRO A 202 3.32 22.81 -6.20
CA PRO A 202 2.16 23.10 -5.39
C PRO A 202 1.52 24.42 -5.77
N GLN A 203 0.20 24.49 -5.66
CA GLN A 203 -0.51 25.77 -5.61
C GLN A 203 -0.07 26.52 -4.35
N ARG A 204 0.25 27.82 -4.51
CA ARG A 204 0.77 28.65 -3.43
C ARG A 204 -0.32 29.58 -2.88
N PRO A 205 -0.38 29.82 -1.55
CA PRO A 205 0.55 29.34 -0.53
C PRO A 205 0.40 27.85 -0.20
N PHE A 206 1.52 27.12 -0.19
CA PHE A 206 1.55 25.70 0.18
C PHE A 206 1.98 25.52 1.62
N VAL A 207 1.10 24.95 2.45
CA VAL A 207 1.35 24.79 3.89
C VAL A 207 1.41 23.31 4.23
N ALA A 208 2.51 22.88 4.85
CA ALA A 208 2.63 21.55 5.43
C ALA A 208 2.32 21.58 6.93
N ILE A 209 1.42 20.71 7.38
CA ILE A 209 1.10 20.53 8.80
C ILE A 209 1.66 19.18 9.22
N LEU A 210 2.64 19.20 10.12
CA LEU A 210 3.37 18.02 10.59
C LEU A 210 3.12 17.84 12.08
N GLY A 211 2.81 16.61 12.47
CA GLY A 211 2.62 16.24 13.86
C GLY A 211 3.12 14.83 14.14
N GLY A 212 2.88 14.38 15.37
CA GLY A 212 3.34 13.10 15.87
C GLY A 212 4.05 13.23 17.20
N ALA A 213 4.52 12.09 17.71
CA ALA A 213 5.17 12.03 19.02
C ALA A 213 6.69 12.27 18.96
N LYS A 214 7.33 11.92 17.84
CA LYS A 214 8.78 11.95 17.67
C LYS A 214 9.17 12.80 16.45
N VAL A 215 10.14 13.69 16.64
CA VAL A 215 10.81 14.44 15.58
C VAL A 215 11.62 13.50 14.70
N SER A 216 12.31 12.52 15.29
CA SER A 216 13.17 11.57 14.57
C SER A 216 12.43 10.86 13.42
N ASP A 217 11.16 10.51 13.61
CA ASP A 217 10.29 9.89 12.59
C ASP A 217 9.89 10.85 11.44
N LYS A 218 10.21 12.14 11.52
CA LYS A 218 9.75 13.20 10.59
C LYS A 218 10.87 14.06 10.03
N LEU A 219 12.11 13.91 10.47
CA LEU A 219 13.25 14.72 10.02
C LEU A 219 13.38 14.75 8.50
N GLY A 220 13.49 13.59 7.86
CA GLY A 220 13.64 13.52 6.40
C GLY A 220 12.43 14.08 5.64
N VAL A 221 11.23 14.06 6.24
CA VAL A 221 10.04 14.68 5.66
C VAL A 221 10.14 16.21 5.74
N ILE A 222 10.55 16.75 6.89
CA ILE A 222 10.74 18.20 7.07
C ILE A 222 11.81 18.71 6.11
N GLU A 223 12.98 18.08 6.07
CA GLU A 223 14.11 18.45 5.20
C GLU A 223 13.70 18.52 3.73
N ASN A 224 12.89 17.56 3.28
CA ASN A 224 12.47 17.47 1.89
C ASN A 224 11.29 18.42 1.54
N LEU A 225 10.58 18.95 2.55
CA LEU A 225 9.47 19.88 2.37
C LEU A 225 9.88 21.35 2.50
N ILE A 226 10.88 21.68 3.34
CA ILE A 226 11.40 23.04 3.51
C ILE A 226 11.59 23.78 2.17
N PRO A 227 12.26 23.21 1.14
CA PRO A 227 12.47 23.94 -0.12
C PRO A 227 11.22 24.05 -1.01
N LYS A 228 10.08 23.45 -0.63
CA LYS A 228 8.88 23.31 -1.49
C LYS A 228 7.68 24.09 -0.95
N VAL A 229 7.55 24.17 0.37
CA VAL A 229 6.41 24.79 1.05
C VAL A 229 6.64 26.27 1.30
N ASN A 230 5.55 27.01 1.50
CA ASN A 230 5.57 28.41 1.95
C ASN A 230 5.55 28.52 3.47
N ARG A 231 5.00 27.52 4.18
CA ARG A 231 4.99 27.43 5.64
C ARG A 231 4.99 25.98 6.11
N ILE A 232 5.64 25.73 7.24
CA ILE A 232 5.51 24.47 7.99
C ILE A 232 4.90 24.80 9.36
N ILE A 233 3.83 24.10 9.70
CA ILE A 233 3.21 24.12 11.03
C ILE A 233 3.58 22.81 11.72
N ILE A 234 4.29 22.91 12.85
CA ILE A 234 4.69 21.76 13.66
C ILE A 234 3.78 21.70 14.89
N GLY A 235 3.06 20.59 15.05
CA GLY A 235 2.21 20.30 16.18
C GLY A 235 2.53 18.95 16.82
N GLY A 236 1.65 18.50 17.72
CA GLY A 236 1.85 17.24 18.47
C GLY A 236 3.03 17.31 19.45
N ALA A 237 3.40 16.16 20.02
CA ALA A 237 4.45 16.13 21.04
C ALA A 237 5.83 16.47 20.45
N MET A 238 6.06 16.22 19.16
CA MET A 238 7.31 16.58 18.48
C MET A 238 7.61 18.09 18.48
N ALA A 239 6.58 18.95 18.61
CA ALA A 239 6.77 20.39 18.71
C ALA A 239 7.60 20.81 19.94
N TYR A 240 7.54 20.04 21.03
CA TYR A 240 8.25 20.36 22.26
C TYR A 240 9.76 20.23 22.12
N THR A 241 10.27 19.34 21.26
CA THR A 241 11.70 19.30 20.92
C THR A 241 12.15 20.61 20.26
N PHE A 242 11.39 21.14 19.30
CA PHE A 242 11.69 22.43 18.66
C PHE A 242 11.60 23.60 19.65
N LEU A 243 10.58 23.60 20.52
CA LEU A 243 10.42 24.64 21.55
C LEU A 243 11.55 24.61 22.57
N LYS A 244 11.92 23.43 23.08
CA LYS A 244 13.04 23.27 24.02
C LYS A 244 14.37 23.67 23.38
N ALA A 245 14.62 23.28 22.13
CA ALA A 245 15.82 23.67 21.40
C ALA A 245 15.93 25.21 21.24
N ARG A 246 14.81 25.93 21.14
CA ARG A 246 14.75 27.41 21.16
C ARG A 246 14.80 28.02 22.57
N GLY A 247 15.14 27.23 23.60
CA GLY A 247 15.26 27.68 24.98
C GLY A 247 13.92 27.92 25.70
N LYS A 248 12.80 27.39 25.20
CA LYS A 248 11.50 27.49 25.89
C LYS A 248 11.34 26.39 26.94
N ALA A 249 10.73 26.73 28.07
CA ALA A 249 10.32 25.74 29.06
C ALA A 249 9.15 24.90 28.52
N VAL A 250 9.27 23.57 28.61
CA VAL A 250 8.25 22.62 28.10
C VAL A 250 7.72 21.65 29.17
N GLY A 251 8.14 21.81 30.43
CA GLY A 251 7.73 20.95 31.54
C GLY A 251 8.05 19.47 31.29
N ASN A 252 7.10 18.59 31.62
CA ASN A 252 7.22 17.14 31.43
C ASN A 252 6.79 16.67 30.03
N SER A 253 6.72 17.58 29.06
CA SER A 253 6.37 17.23 27.70
C SER A 253 7.43 16.33 27.06
N ARG A 254 7.01 15.48 26.13
CA ARG A 254 7.92 14.56 25.42
C ARG A 254 8.91 15.34 24.56
N VAL A 255 10.21 15.13 24.80
CA VAL A 255 11.30 15.73 24.04
C VAL A 255 12.29 14.64 23.64
N GLU A 256 12.88 14.78 22.46
CA GLU A 256 14.03 13.98 22.03
C GLU A 256 15.28 14.87 22.08
N ASP A 257 15.97 14.86 23.23
CA ASP A 257 17.11 15.76 23.50
C ASP A 257 18.24 15.62 22.46
N ASP A 258 18.51 14.40 22.00
CA ASP A 258 19.53 14.09 20.97
C ASP A 258 19.25 14.75 19.61
N PHE A 259 18.04 15.28 19.40
CA PHE A 259 17.62 15.89 18.14
C PHE A 259 17.38 17.40 18.23
N MET A 260 17.72 18.04 19.36
CA MET A 260 17.57 19.49 19.52
C MET A 260 18.43 20.29 18.54
N ASP A 261 19.70 19.90 18.36
CA ASP A 261 20.60 20.56 17.40
C ASP A 261 20.06 20.43 15.98
N LYS A 262 19.55 19.24 15.64
CA LYS A 262 18.94 19.01 14.34
C LYS A 262 17.66 19.84 14.16
N ALA A 263 16.85 19.98 15.21
CA ALA A 263 15.66 20.82 15.19
C ALA A 263 16.01 22.30 14.94
N LEU A 264 17.09 22.82 15.56
CA LEU A 264 17.59 24.17 15.29
C LEU A 264 18.06 24.32 13.84
N GLN A 265 18.84 23.38 13.32
CA GLN A 265 19.27 23.39 11.92
C GLN A 265 18.10 23.45 10.95
N LEU A 266 17.00 22.74 11.22
CA LEU A 266 15.81 22.78 10.37
C LEU A 266 15.08 24.13 10.43
N LEU A 267 15.05 24.78 11.60
CA LEU A 267 14.49 26.13 11.74
C LEU A 267 15.33 27.17 10.99
N ASP A 268 16.65 27.06 11.06
CA ASP A 268 17.57 27.93 10.33
C ASP A 268 17.44 27.71 8.82
N GLN A 269 17.36 26.45 8.39
CA GLN A 269 17.15 26.10 6.99
C GLN A 269 15.80 26.66 6.50
N ALA A 270 14.71 26.49 7.24
CA ALA A 270 13.41 27.06 6.90
C ALA A 270 13.47 28.59 6.77
N THR A 271 14.13 29.26 7.72
CA THR A 271 14.29 30.72 7.71
C THR A 271 15.09 31.19 6.49
N SER A 272 16.18 30.49 6.14
CA SER A 272 17.04 30.87 5.01
C SER A 272 16.37 30.78 3.63
N VAL A 273 15.34 29.93 3.48
CA VAL A 273 14.57 29.80 2.23
C VAL A 273 13.25 30.57 2.24
N GLY A 274 12.95 31.33 3.32
CA GLY A 274 11.71 32.09 3.44
C GLY A 274 10.46 31.24 3.60
N CYS A 275 10.59 30.07 4.23
CA CYS A 275 9.48 29.23 4.68
C CYS A 275 8.82 29.79 5.98
#